data_AF-A0A7L1M239-F1
#
_entry.id   AF-A0A7L1M239-F1
#
_cell.length_a   1.000
_cell.length_b   1.000
_cell.length_c   1.000
_cell.angle_alpha   90.00
_cell.angle_beta   90.00
_cell.angle_gamma   90.00
#
_symmetry.space_group_name_H-M   'P 1'
#
loop_
_entity.id
_entity.type
_entity.pdbx_description
1 polymer ?
#
loop_
_entity_poly.entity_id
_entity_poly.type
_entity_poly.pdbx_seq_one_letter_code
_entity_poly.pdbx_strand_id
1 'polypeptide(L)'
;SPRARAGRGTGAHGEMDDSSKEALMEEAPPRYTESPRLPCIPHELKSLLLVVALVVVALVVVNVTFLLLGLHFSESHAETVLRMTIHGLNGEGTPQQLAMSKKERTGTFAVRDGLNASATVVYDYSKLLVGYRSWRHRACYVTRVDKDNFPGLDAVTETFQRRQDEDVGDKAVPLADRSILGTTINILCSAVPVFWA
;
A
#
# COMPACT_ATOMS: atom_id res chain seq x y z
N SER A 1 73.30 -54.39 68.36
CA SER A 1 71.87 -54.39 67.97
C SER A 1 71.66 -53.31 66.90
N PRO A 2 70.76 -53.47 65.91
CA PRO A 2 70.97 -54.12 64.60
C PRO A 2 71.26 -53.11 63.45
N ARG A 3 72.07 -53.47 62.44
CA ARG A 3 71.72 -53.93 61.05
C ARG A 3 70.98 -52.91 60.18
N ALA A 4 71.62 -52.36 59.13
CA ALA A 4 71.77 -52.91 57.75
C ALA A 4 70.83 -52.12 56.79
N ARG A 5 71.08 -51.91 55.50
CA ARG A 5 71.66 -52.81 54.49
C ARG A 5 71.81 -52.09 53.11
N ALA A 6 72.82 -52.55 52.34
CA ALA A 6 72.89 -52.74 50.86
C ALA A 6 72.64 -51.53 49.91
N GLY A 7 73.48 -51.24 48.90
CA GLY A 7 74.04 -52.11 47.82
C GLY A 7 73.30 -51.76 46.51
N ARG A 8 73.82 -51.71 45.28
CA ARG A 8 74.91 -52.37 44.51
C ARG A 8 74.87 -51.74 43.07
N GLY A 9 76.01 -51.40 42.42
CA GLY A 9 76.58 -52.01 41.17
C GLY A 9 75.74 -51.86 39.88
N THR A 10 76.19 -51.68 38.62
CA THR A 10 77.43 -51.77 37.79
C THR A 10 76.99 -51.29 36.37
N GLY A 11 77.73 -50.53 35.55
CA GLY A 11 78.75 -51.00 34.59
C GLY A 11 78.37 -50.85 33.09
N ALA A 12 79.11 -49.99 32.37
CA ALA A 12 79.60 -50.02 30.97
C ALA A 12 78.72 -49.92 29.68
N HIS A 13 79.30 -49.18 28.70
CA HIS A 13 79.51 -49.49 27.26
C HIS A 13 78.74 -48.68 26.17
N GLY A 14 79.49 -48.17 25.16
CA GLY A 14 78.96 -47.81 23.82
C GLY A 14 79.75 -46.75 23.02
N GLU A 15 80.56 -47.19 22.04
CA GLU A 15 81.25 -46.42 20.96
C GLU A 15 80.30 -45.75 19.94
N MET A 16 80.76 -44.68 19.25
CA MET A 16 80.51 -44.45 17.81
C MET A 16 81.51 -43.43 17.23
N ASP A 17 82.39 -43.89 16.33
CA ASP A 17 83.20 -43.08 15.39
C ASP A 17 82.45 -42.98 14.05
N ASP A 18 82.46 -41.81 13.38
CA ASP A 18 82.54 -41.63 11.91
C ASP A 18 82.50 -40.10 11.60
N SER A 19 83.58 -39.47 11.13
CA SER A 19 84.06 -39.42 9.74
C SER A 19 83.27 -38.46 8.83
N SER A 20 84.04 -37.72 8.03
CA SER A 20 83.66 -36.86 6.89
C SER A 20 83.09 -35.47 7.20
N LYS A 21 84.01 -34.56 7.57
CA LYS A 21 83.92 -33.14 7.23
C LYS A 21 84.81 -32.87 6.03
N GLU A 22 84.33 -33.09 4.82
CA GLU A 22 84.90 -32.48 3.62
C GLU A 22 83.75 -32.18 2.65
N ALA A 23 83.86 -31.04 1.96
CA ALA A 23 83.11 -30.65 0.76
C ALA A 23 81.62 -30.26 0.92
N LEU A 24 81.36 -29.01 1.33
CA LEU A 24 80.38 -28.16 0.64
C LEU A 24 80.60 -26.67 0.97
N MET A 25 81.76 -26.13 0.59
CA MET A 25 81.82 -24.70 0.26
C MET A 25 81.41 -24.59 -1.21
N GLU A 26 80.27 -23.94 -1.49
CA GLU A 26 80.02 -23.05 -2.63
C GLU A 26 78.50 -22.83 -2.80
N GLU A 27 77.85 -22.09 -1.91
CA GLU A 27 76.56 -21.47 -2.27
C GLU A 27 76.43 -20.14 -1.53
N ALA A 28 76.45 -19.03 -2.27
CA ALA A 28 76.19 -17.71 -1.71
C ALA A 28 74.76 -17.68 -1.12
N PRO A 29 74.51 -16.99 0.01
CA PRO A 29 73.19 -16.96 0.61
C PRO A 29 72.17 -16.35 -0.37
N PRO A 30 70.95 -16.90 -0.49
CA PRO A 30 69.95 -16.37 -1.41
C PRO A 30 69.63 -14.93 -1.03
N ARG A 31 69.80 -13.99 -1.97
CA ARG A 31 69.28 -12.64 -1.80
C ARG A 31 67.75 -12.69 -1.82
N TYR A 32 67.15 -12.50 -0.67
CA TYR A 32 65.72 -12.21 -0.55
C TYR A 32 65.44 -10.88 -1.23
N THR A 33 64.69 -10.90 -2.34
CA THR A 33 64.08 -9.70 -2.89
C THR A 33 62.91 -9.29 -1.99
N GLU A 34 62.92 -8.05 -1.49
CA GLU A 34 61.73 -7.50 -0.81
C GLU A 34 60.55 -7.59 -1.79
N SER A 35 59.47 -8.23 -1.34
CA SER A 35 58.19 -8.24 -2.04
C SER A 35 57.68 -6.81 -2.20
N PRO A 36 56.99 -6.47 -3.31
CA PRO A 36 56.52 -5.11 -3.54
C PRO A 36 55.58 -4.71 -2.41
N ARG A 37 55.97 -3.72 -1.61
CA ARG A 37 55.05 -3.13 -0.62
C ARG A 37 53.91 -2.49 -1.40
N LEU A 38 52.69 -3.01 -1.23
CA LEU A 38 51.49 -2.39 -1.79
C LEU A 38 51.49 -0.90 -1.39
N PRO A 39 51.18 0.01 -2.34
CA PRO A 39 51.15 1.42 -2.04
C PRO A 39 50.21 1.65 -0.85
N CYS A 40 50.77 2.24 0.21
CA CYS A 40 50.02 2.63 1.39
C CYS A 40 48.99 3.68 0.95
N ILE A 41 47.77 3.24 0.60
CA ILE A 41 46.63 4.15 0.44
C ILE A 41 46.51 4.88 1.80
N PRO A 42 46.58 6.22 1.83
CA PRO A 42 46.54 6.95 3.09
C PRO A 42 45.30 6.53 3.88
N HIS A 43 45.53 6.12 5.13
CA HIS A 43 44.47 5.64 6.03
C HIS A 43 43.34 6.67 6.14
N GLU A 44 43.69 7.95 6.09
CA GLU A 44 42.78 9.09 6.04
C GLU A 44 41.82 9.06 4.83
N LEU A 45 42.29 8.65 3.65
CA LEU A 45 41.47 8.59 2.44
C LEU A 45 40.51 7.38 2.47
N LYS A 46 40.97 6.24 2.98
CA LYS A 46 40.13 5.06 3.23
C LYS A 46 39.05 5.36 4.26
N SER A 47 39.41 6.03 5.34
CA SER A 47 38.49 6.45 6.41
C SER A 47 37.47 7.46 5.85
N LEU A 48 37.92 8.47 5.10
CA LEU A 48 37.04 9.44 4.44
C LEU A 48 36.05 8.75 3.49
N LEU A 49 36.53 7.83 2.64
CA LEU A 49 35.67 7.09 1.70
C LEU A 49 34.63 6.24 2.43
N LEU A 50 35.00 5.58 3.53
CA LEU A 50 34.06 4.81 4.35
C LEU A 50 33.01 5.70 5.02
N VAL A 51 33.42 6.86 5.55
CA VAL A 51 32.50 7.83 6.16
C VAL A 51 31.55 8.39 5.10
N VAL A 52 32.06 8.80 3.94
CA VAL A 52 31.23 9.30 2.83
C VAL A 52 30.28 8.21 2.35
N ALA A 53 30.74 6.98 2.17
CA ALA A 53 29.88 5.85 1.79
C ALA A 53 28.78 5.61 2.82
N LEU A 54 29.11 5.60 4.12
CA LEU A 54 28.13 5.47 5.20
C LEU A 54 27.10 6.60 5.20
N VAL A 55 27.54 7.84 5.02
CA VAL A 55 26.66 9.01 4.97
C VAL A 55 25.72 8.94 3.77
N VAL A 56 26.26 8.59 2.59
CA VAL A 56 25.45 8.43 1.37
C VAL A 56 24.46 7.29 1.53
N VAL A 57 24.88 6.14 2.04
CA VAL A 57 23.99 4.99 2.30
C VAL A 57 22.92 5.36 3.33
N ALA A 58 23.28 6.04 4.42
CA ALA A 58 22.33 6.50 5.42
C ALA A 58 21.32 7.48 4.82
N LEU A 59 21.76 8.44 4.01
CA LEU A 59 20.88 9.35 3.28
C LEU A 59 19.93 8.60 2.35
N VAL A 60 20.43 7.64 1.57
CA VAL A 60 19.60 6.81 0.69
C VAL A 60 18.56 6.05 1.51
N VAL A 61 18.96 5.41 2.61
CA VAL A 61 18.04 4.67 3.50
C VAL A 61 16.98 5.61 4.08
N VAL A 62 17.35 6.80 4.55
CA VAL A 62 16.40 7.79 5.09
C VAL A 62 15.40 8.26 4.03
N ASN A 63 15.85 8.51 2.80
CA ASN A 63 14.95 8.88 1.71
C ASN A 63 14.00 7.74 1.35
N VAL A 64 14.52 6.50 1.24
CA VAL A 64 13.71 5.31 0.95
C VAL A 64 12.67 5.07 2.04
N THR A 65 13.04 5.17 3.32
CA THR A 65 12.08 5.00 4.42
C THR A 65 11.01 6.09 4.42
N PHE A 66 11.38 7.36 4.20
CA PHE A 66 10.41 8.46 4.11
C PHE A 66 9.44 8.27 2.93
N LEU A 67 9.94 7.85 1.77
CA LEU A 67 9.10 7.56 0.60
C LEU A 67 8.13 6.39 0.87
N LEU A 68 8.62 5.30 1.46
CA LEU A 68 7.78 4.15 1.83
C LEU A 68 6.72 4.54 2.86
N LEU A 69 7.09 5.35 3.86
CA LEU A 69 6.16 5.85 4.87
C LEU A 69 5.09 6.76 4.23
N GLY A 70 5.50 7.66 3.34
CA GLY A 70 4.59 8.53 2.58
C GLY A 70 3.61 7.75 1.72
N LEU A 71 4.05 6.68 1.06
CA LEU A 71 3.19 5.79 0.28
C LEU A 71 2.19 5.03 1.16
N HIS A 72 2.65 4.48 2.29
CA HIS A 72 1.79 3.75 3.23
C HIS A 72 0.73 4.66 3.90
N PHE A 73 1.09 5.89 4.24
CA PHE A 73 0.14 6.88 4.77
C PHE A 73 -0.79 7.47 3.70
N SER A 74 -0.38 7.47 2.42
CA SER A 74 -1.25 7.86 1.32
C SER A 74 -2.46 6.93 1.20
N GLU A 75 -2.29 5.63 1.49
CA GLU A 75 -3.40 4.67 1.51
C GLU A 75 -4.39 4.91 2.67
N SER A 76 -3.94 5.39 3.84
CA SER A 76 -4.83 5.56 5.00
C SER A 76 -5.86 6.69 4.85
N HIS A 77 -5.67 7.57 3.87
CA HIS A 77 -6.63 8.64 3.54
C HIS A 77 -7.11 8.62 2.08
N ALA A 78 -6.72 7.62 1.28
CA ALA A 78 -7.23 7.49 -0.07
C ALA A 78 -8.74 7.24 -0.04
N GLU A 79 -9.51 8.19 -0.55
CA GLU A 79 -10.95 8.03 -0.76
C GLU A 79 -11.16 6.94 -1.82
N THR A 80 -11.37 5.70 -1.36
CA THR A 80 -11.59 4.56 -2.25
C THR A 80 -12.97 4.67 -2.89
N VAL A 81 -13.00 5.23 -4.10
CA VAL A 81 -14.19 5.25 -4.97
C VAL A 81 -14.04 4.14 -6.02
N LEU A 82 -14.79 3.06 -5.84
CA LEU A 82 -14.83 1.94 -6.78
C LEU A 82 -15.76 2.30 -7.94
N ARG A 83 -15.22 2.53 -9.15
CA ARG A 83 -16.01 2.71 -10.38
C ARG A 83 -16.02 1.42 -11.19
N MET A 84 -17.21 0.93 -11.54
CA MET A 84 -17.39 -0.28 -12.32
C MET A 84 -18.48 -0.05 -13.37
N THR A 85 -18.35 -0.70 -14.53
CA THR A 85 -19.42 -0.78 -15.52
C THR A 85 -20.06 -2.15 -15.40
N ILE A 86 -21.32 -2.20 -15.00
CA ILE A 86 -22.07 -3.44 -14.90
C ILE A 86 -22.63 -3.74 -16.30
N HIS A 87 -22.20 -4.86 -16.86
CA HIS A 87 -22.85 -5.45 -18.02
C HIS A 87 -23.97 -6.37 -17.51
N GLY A 88 -25.13 -6.35 -18.18
CA GLY A 88 -26.25 -7.23 -17.81
C GLY A 88 -25.80 -8.68 -17.75
N LEU A 89 -26.34 -9.45 -16.79
CA LEU A 89 -25.95 -10.85 -16.51
C LEU A 89 -25.95 -11.77 -17.74
N ASN A 90 -26.69 -11.41 -18.80
CA ASN A 90 -26.80 -12.17 -20.06
C ASN A 90 -26.15 -11.48 -21.27
N GLY A 91 -25.38 -10.40 -21.07
CA GLY A 91 -24.92 -9.54 -22.16
C GLY A 91 -26.03 -8.69 -22.81
N GLU A 92 -27.27 -8.88 -22.36
CA GLU A 92 -28.44 -8.09 -22.74
C GLU A 92 -28.69 -7.03 -21.65
N GLY A 93 -28.63 -5.75 -22.03
CA GLY A 93 -28.80 -4.62 -21.13
C GLY A 93 -27.80 -3.49 -21.41
N THR A 94 -28.22 -2.25 -21.19
CA THR A 94 -27.36 -1.08 -21.39
C THR A 94 -26.28 -1.05 -20.31
N PRO A 95 -24.99 -0.85 -20.65
CA PRO A 95 -23.92 -0.78 -19.67
C PRO A 95 -24.25 0.26 -18.60
N GLN A 96 -24.29 -0.15 -17.34
CA GLN A 96 -24.64 0.74 -16.24
C GLN A 96 -23.40 1.14 -15.47
N GLN A 97 -23.14 2.44 -15.42
CA GLN A 97 -22.03 2.97 -14.64
C GLN A 97 -22.41 3.01 -13.16
N LEU A 98 -21.63 2.28 -12.35
CA LEU A 98 -21.68 2.27 -10.90
C LEU A 98 -20.44 2.98 -10.34
N ALA A 99 -20.63 3.82 -9.32
CA ALA A 99 -19.55 4.22 -8.44
C ALA A 99 -19.93 3.97 -6.97
N MET A 100 -19.03 3.39 -6.18
CA MET A 100 -19.24 3.15 -4.77
C MET A 100 -18.18 3.84 -3.94
N SER A 101 -18.58 4.56 -2.89
CA SER A 101 -17.69 5.14 -1.91
C SER A 101 -17.78 4.33 -0.62
N LYS A 102 -16.69 3.65 -0.25
CA LYS A 102 -16.64 2.91 1.02
C LYS A 102 -16.68 3.86 2.23
N LYS A 103 -16.04 5.02 2.10
CA LYS A 103 -15.96 6.05 3.13
C LYS A 103 -17.32 6.67 3.45
N GLU A 104 -18.08 7.03 2.42
CA GLU A 104 -19.42 7.64 2.58
C GLU A 104 -20.53 6.58 2.73
N ARG A 105 -20.23 5.31 2.41
CA ARG A 105 -21.20 4.21 2.25
C ARG A 105 -22.32 4.61 1.30
N THR A 106 -21.93 5.00 0.10
CA THR A 106 -22.86 5.43 -0.95
C THR A 106 -22.61 4.67 -2.25
N GLY A 107 -23.68 4.37 -2.98
CA GLY A 107 -23.63 3.83 -4.34
C GLY A 107 -24.32 4.75 -5.33
N THR A 108 -23.68 5.11 -6.43
CA THR A 108 -24.22 6.01 -7.46
C THR A 108 -24.36 5.25 -8.77
N PHE A 109 -25.53 5.36 -9.40
CA PHE A 109 -25.88 4.67 -10.64
C PHE A 109 -26.34 5.69 -11.68
N ALA A 110 -25.78 5.59 -12.89
CA ALA A 110 -26.32 6.28 -14.05
C ALA A 110 -27.46 5.45 -14.64
N VAL A 111 -28.66 6.01 -14.73
CA VAL A 111 -29.85 5.34 -15.28
C VAL A 111 -30.39 6.14 -16.47
N ARG A 112 -31.16 5.48 -17.34
CA ARG A 112 -31.91 6.17 -18.39
C ARG A 112 -33.28 6.58 -17.88
N ASP A 113 -33.62 7.83 -18.13
CA ASP A 113 -34.91 8.40 -17.81
C ASP A 113 -35.79 8.39 -19.06
N GLY A 114 -36.29 7.19 -19.44
CA GLY A 114 -37.34 6.86 -20.43
C GLY A 114 -37.32 7.51 -21.83
N LEU A 115 -37.20 8.83 -21.88
CA LEU A 115 -37.33 9.75 -23.01
C LEU A 115 -35.97 10.28 -23.50
N ASN A 116 -34.97 9.41 -23.62
CA ASN A 116 -33.58 9.75 -23.99
C ASN A 116 -32.82 10.68 -23.03
N ALA A 117 -33.39 10.97 -21.86
CA ALA A 117 -32.70 11.71 -20.81
C ALA A 117 -31.89 10.75 -19.92
N SER A 118 -30.83 11.26 -19.31
CA SER A 118 -30.08 10.55 -18.27
C SER A 118 -30.56 10.99 -16.90
N ALA A 119 -30.56 10.06 -15.95
CA ALA A 119 -30.74 10.35 -14.55
C ALA A 119 -29.63 9.70 -13.73
N THR A 120 -29.49 10.16 -12.49
CA THR A 120 -28.56 9.61 -11.51
C THR A 120 -29.32 9.22 -10.26
N VAL A 121 -29.08 7.99 -9.81
CA VAL A 121 -29.61 7.45 -8.55
C VAL A 121 -28.46 7.33 -7.56
N VAL A 122 -28.65 7.81 -6.35
CA VAL A 122 -27.67 7.72 -5.26
C VAL A 122 -28.32 7.00 -4.09
N TYR A 123 -27.78 5.85 -3.73
CA TYR A 123 -28.07 5.16 -2.49
C TYR A 123 -27.11 5.65 -1.42
N ASP A 124 -27.64 6.19 -0.33
CA ASP A 124 -26.89 6.54 0.87
C ASP A 124 -27.25 5.56 1.99
N TYR A 125 -26.41 4.54 2.15
CA TYR A 125 -26.60 3.49 3.16
C TYR A 125 -26.30 4.00 4.58
N SER A 126 -25.58 5.12 4.72
CA SER A 126 -25.32 5.74 6.03
C SER A 126 -26.55 6.48 6.55
N LYS A 127 -27.26 7.18 5.67
CA LYS A 127 -28.44 7.99 6.00
C LYS A 127 -29.77 7.27 5.76
N LEU A 128 -29.73 6.08 5.17
CA LEU A 128 -30.91 5.32 4.74
C LEU A 128 -31.80 6.14 3.79
N LEU A 129 -31.16 6.76 2.80
CA LEU A 129 -31.82 7.59 1.79
C LEU A 129 -31.48 7.11 0.39
N VAL A 130 -32.43 7.30 -0.52
CA VAL A 130 -32.19 7.18 -1.96
C VAL A 130 -32.55 8.50 -2.61
N GLY A 131 -31.60 9.07 -3.36
CA GLY A 131 -31.78 10.30 -4.13
C GLY A 131 -31.84 10.01 -5.62
N TYR A 132 -32.68 10.76 -6.33
CA TYR A 132 -32.85 10.66 -7.78
C TYR A 132 -32.85 12.06 -8.39
N ARG A 133 -32.04 12.24 -9.43
CA ARG A 133 -32.03 13.45 -10.25
C ARG A 133 -32.06 13.09 -11.73
N SER A 134 -33.14 13.47 -12.40
CA SER A 134 -33.18 13.47 -13.86
C SER A 134 -32.55 14.75 -14.41
N TRP A 135 -31.90 14.65 -15.56
CA TRP A 135 -31.39 15.81 -16.30
C TRP A 135 -32.52 16.62 -16.96
N ARG A 136 -33.65 15.98 -17.25
CA ARG A 136 -34.82 16.61 -17.87
C ARG A 136 -35.60 17.48 -16.89
N HIS A 137 -35.72 17.01 -15.65
CA HIS A 137 -36.53 17.67 -14.63
C HIS A 137 -35.68 18.58 -13.74
N ARG A 138 -36.19 19.77 -13.41
CA ARG A 138 -35.51 20.73 -12.53
C ARG A 138 -35.79 20.46 -11.05
N ALA A 139 -35.79 19.20 -10.66
CA ALA A 139 -36.07 18.77 -9.29
C ALA A 139 -35.23 17.54 -8.93
N CYS A 140 -34.86 17.44 -7.66
CA CYS A 140 -34.29 16.24 -7.08
C CYS A 140 -35.34 15.60 -6.18
N TYR A 141 -35.46 14.28 -6.23
CA TYR A 141 -36.36 13.56 -5.36
C TYR A 141 -35.56 12.69 -4.40
N VAL A 142 -36.01 12.61 -3.16
CA VAL A 142 -35.41 11.76 -2.14
C VAL A 142 -36.49 10.92 -1.47
N THR A 143 -36.14 9.70 -1.10
CA THR A 143 -37.01 8.84 -0.30
C THR A 143 -36.23 8.16 0.82
N ARG A 144 -36.92 7.82 1.91
CA ARG A 144 -36.37 7.03 3.01
C ARG A 144 -36.48 5.56 2.67
N VAL A 145 -35.47 4.81 3.06
CA VAL A 145 -35.44 3.35 2.91
C VAL A 145 -35.23 2.69 4.26
N ASP A 146 -35.70 1.46 4.38
CA ASP A 146 -35.46 0.66 5.57
C ASP A 146 -34.05 0.04 5.50
N LYS A 147 -33.42 -0.13 6.67
CA LYS A 147 -32.07 -0.68 6.75
C LYS A 147 -31.98 -2.12 6.23
N ASP A 148 -33.06 -2.89 6.37
CA ASP A 148 -33.10 -4.29 6.00
C ASP A 148 -33.74 -4.52 4.63
N ASN A 149 -34.31 -3.48 4.01
CA ASN A 149 -35.03 -3.57 2.74
C ASN A 149 -34.72 -2.40 1.81
N PHE A 150 -33.57 -2.48 1.12
CA PHE A 150 -33.22 -1.54 0.07
C PHE A 150 -33.87 -1.95 -1.26
N PRO A 151 -34.69 -1.08 -1.88
CA PRO A 151 -35.32 -1.38 -3.16
C PRO A 151 -34.26 -1.49 -4.26
N GLY A 152 -34.47 -2.45 -5.16
CA GLY A 152 -33.66 -2.61 -6.36
C GLY A 152 -33.72 -1.38 -7.27
N LEU A 153 -32.71 -1.21 -8.12
CA LEU A 153 -32.56 -0.02 -8.96
C LEU A 153 -33.74 0.22 -9.90
N ASP A 154 -34.31 -0.85 -10.45
CA ASP A 154 -35.46 -0.76 -11.36
C ASP A 154 -36.71 -0.22 -10.65
N ALA A 155 -37.03 -0.77 -9.47
CA ALA A 155 -38.16 -0.32 -8.65
C ALA A 155 -38.01 1.14 -8.21
N VAL A 156 -36.79 1.54 -7.84
CA VAL A 156 -36.49 2.93 -7.49
C VAL A 156 -36.69 3.86 -8.68
N THR A 157 -36.14 3.49 -9.84
CA THR A 157 -36.19 4.30 -11.05
C THR A 157 -37.64 4.49 -11.51
N GLU A 158 -38.44 3.42 -11.51
CA GLU A 158 -39.86 3.46 -11.83
C GLU A 158 -40.64 4.37 -10.87
N THR A 159 -40.39 4.24 -9.57
CA THR A 159 -41.07 5.05 -8.54
C THR A 159 -40.80 6.54 -8.75
N PHE A 160 -39.54 6.92 -8.97
CA PHE A 160 -39.17 8.33 -9.17
C PHE A 160 -39.64 8.88 -10.51
N GLN A 161 -39.63 8.08 -11.58
CA GLN A 161 -40.18 8.48 -12.89
C GLN A 161 -41.67 8.81 -12.78
N ARG A 162 -42.45 7.95 -12.11
CA ARG A 162 -43.86 8.22 -11.87
C ARG A 162 -44.08 9.52 -11.11
N ARG A 163 -43.24 9.81 -10.11
CA ARG A 163 -43.29 11.09 -9.35
C ARG A 163 -42.95 12.32 -10.17
N GLN A 164 -42.15 12.16 -11.22
CA GLN A 164 -41.82 13.25 -12.14
C GLN A 164 -42.95 13.55 -13.11
N ASP A 165 -43.66 12.52 -13.55
CA ASP A 165 -44.83 12.66 -14.43
C ASP A 165 -46.07 13.16 -13.68
N GLU A 166 -46.15 12.94 -12.36
CA GLU A 166 -47.24 13.45 -11.49
C GLU A 166 -47.25 14.99 -11.32
N ASP A 167 -46.49 15.73 -12.15
CA ASP A 167 -46.32 17.19 -12.15
C ASP A 167 -46.42 17.79 -10.76
N VAL A 168 -45.35 17.58 -9.99
CA VAL A 168 -45.13 18.22 -8.68
C VAL A 168 -44.93 19.75 -8.82
N GLY A 169 -45.22 20.30 -10.00
CA GLY A 169 -45.44 21.71 -10.27
C GLY A 169 -46.46 22.31 -9.30
N ASP A 170 -45.94 23.22 -8.47
CA ASP A 170 -46.66 24.24 -7.69
C ASP A 170 -47.25 23.87 -6.33
N LYS A 171 -47.45 22.58 -5.99
CA LYS A 171 -48.09 22.20 -4.71
C LYS A 171 -47.19 21.48 -3.68
N ALA A 172 -46.07 20.89 -4.08
CA ALA A 172 -45.18 20.28 -3.10
C ALA A 172 -44.25 21.30 -2.47
N VAL A 173 -44.10 21.18 -1.16
CA VAL A 173 -43.15 21.99 -0.40
C VAL A 173 -41.77 21.34 -0.56
N PRO A 174 -40.75 22.09 -1.03
CA PRO A 174 -39.40 21.57 -1.09
C PRO A 174 -38.87 21.29 0.31
N LEU A 175 -37.98 20.32 0.41
CA LEU A 175 -37.26 19.98 1.62
C LEU A 175 -36.45 21.21 2.09
N ALA A 176 -36.90 21.79 3.20
CA ALA A 176 -36.29 23.00 3.77
C ALA A 176 -34.92 22.72 4.40
N ASP A 177 -34.76 21.56 5.06
CA ASP A 177 -33.52 21.18 5.73
C ASP A 177 -32.73 20.18 4.90
N ARG A 178 -31.63 20.66 4.30
CA ARG A 178 -30.71 19.82 3.51
C ARG A 178 -29.67 19.09 4.39
N SER A 179 -29.59 19.39 5.69
CA SER A 179 -28.62 18.75 6.60
C SER A 179 -28.87 17.25 6.79
N ILE A 180 -30.11 16.80 6.51
CA ILE A 180 -30.47 15.38 6.55
C ILE A 180 -29.87 14.59 5.38
N LEU A 181 -29.52 15.27 4.29
CA LEU A 181 -28.94 14.64 3.10
C LEU A 181 -27.47 14.30 3.37
N GLY A 182 -27.02 13.16 2.86
CA GLY A 182 -25.58 12.89 2.77
C GLY A 182 -24.91 13.80 1.75
N THR A 183 -23.58 13.91 1.86
CA THR A 183 -22.74 14.76 0.99
C THR A 183 -23.01 14.48 -0.48
N THR A 184 -23.06 13.21 -0.88
CA THR A 184 -23.25 12.81 -2.28
C THR A 184 -24.61 13.24 -2.83
N ILE A 185 -25.70 13.05 -2.07
CA ILE A 185 -27.05 13.48 -2.46
C ILE A 185 -27.12 15.02 -2.48
N ASN A 186 -26.50 15.68 -1.50
CA ASN A 186 -26.48 17.13 -1.44
C ASN A 186 -25.76 17.75 -2.65
N ILE A 187 -24.62 17.17 -3.06
CA ILE A 187 -23.90 17.57 -4.29
C ILE A 187 -24.77 17.30 -5.52
N LEU A 188 -25.35 16.10 -5.61
CA LEU A 188 -26.23 15.72 -6.74
C LEU A 188 -27.37 16.71 -6.91
N CYS A 189 -28.02 17.14 -5.83
CA CYS A 189 -29.19 18.00 -5.89
C CYS A 189 -28.87 19.50 -5.78
N SER A 190 -27.61 19.91 -5.66
CA SER A 190 -27.20 21.27 -5.26
C SER A 190 -27.89 22.41 -6.02
N ALA A 191 -28.09 22.26 -7.33
CA ALA A 191 -28.63 23.29 -8.23
C ALA A 191 -30.17 23.29 -8.39
N VAL A 192 -30.89 22.39 -7.70
CA VAL A 192 -32.35 22.21 -7.87
C VAL A 192 -33.05 22.06 -6.52
N PRO A 193 -34.35 22.39 -6.43
CA PRO A 193 -35.16 22.07 -5.26
C PRO A 193 -35.21 20.54 -5.04
N VAL A 194 -35.27 20.15 -3.76
CA VAL A 194 -35.34 18.76 -3.34
C VAL A 194 -36.73 18.48 -2.81
N PHE A 195 -37.35 17.37 -3.20
CA PHE A 195 -38.67 16.96 -2.74
C PHE A 195 -38.64 15.53 -2.20
N TRP A 196 -39.59 15.22 -1.32
CA TRP A 196 -39.86 13.83 -0.97
C TRP A 196 -40.64 13.16 -2.10
N ALA A 197 -40.22 11.95 -2.47
CA ALA A 197 -41.00 11.05 -3.32
C ALA A 197 -42.02 10.23 -2.53
#